data_AF-A0A661V2X9-F1
#
_entry.id   AF-A0A661V2X9-F1
#
_cell.length_a   1.000
_cell.length_b   1.000
_cell.length_c   1.000
_cell.angle_alpha   90.00
_cell.angle_beta   90.00
_cell.angle_gamma   90.00
#
_symmetry.space_group_name_H-M   'P 1'
#
loop_
_entity.id
_entity.type
_entity.pdbx_description
1 polymer ?
#
loop_
_entity_poly.entity_id
_entity_poly.type
_entity_poly.pdbx_seq_one_letter_code
_entity_poly.pdbx_strand_id
1 'polypeptide(L)'
;MGSHIEVELLAYLDGELEARERARVEAHLAACPHCVAELERLRALRQDLDATFDAALSTVRLPAAADRRIRDRIRAGTEPRWWWGLWRRRGWVAQALLAVLVLVFAINTGQALRIPQSAAPPPSPQETLVLGQDRLAPGSRAALRVIVRSAGEDAAGSEPVAGARVVVRIGRTPGLASVVYTGRTDAGGTAQVDFTVPEDLEGPSSLIVETSSAAGEDRIVRPITVARDYKLLLSSDKPAYRPGQTIHTRSLALDALDRRPAAGQEIEFSVFDPVGQRLEHSLVPASDFGVAGLDFVLPADATYGQYT
;
A
#
# COMPACT_ATOMS: atom_id res chain seq x y z
N MET A 1 -30.93 -12.59 46.61
CA MET A 1 -29.74 -11.97 45.99
C MET A 1 -30.16 -10.68 45.30
N GLY A 2 -30.10 -9.57 46.04
CA GLY A 2 -30.33 -8.23 45.48
C GLY A 2 -29.01 -7.68 44.94
N SER A 3 -29.00 -7.20 43.70
CA SER A 3 -27.85 -6.54 43.09
C SER A 3 -27.47 -5.29 43.90
N HIS A 4 -26.25 -5.24 44.42
CA HIS A 4 -25.70 -4.06 45.07
C HIS A 4 -25.52 -2.94 44.04
N ILE A 5 -25.93 -1.71 44.39
CA ILE A 5 -25.99 -0.55 43.49
C ILE A 5 -24.81 0.43 43.72
N GLU A 6 -23.60 -0.10 43.85
CA GLU A 6 -22.40 0.68 44.23
C GLU A 6 -22.14 1.91 43.35
N VAL A 7 -22.34 1.80 42.04
CA VAL A 7 -22.13 2.90 41.08
C VAL A 7 -23.16 4.02 41.28
N GLU A 8 -24.41 3.67 41.60
CA GLU A 8 -25.48 4.65 41.83
C GLU A 8 -25.31 5.36 43.19
N LEU A 9 -24.62 4.75 44.17
CA LEU A 9 -24.35 5.37 45.47
C LEU A 9 -23.43 6.60 45.34
N LEU A 10 -22.43 6.56 44.45
CA LEU A 10 -21.56 7.71 44.19
C LEU A 10 -22.34 8.86 43.53
N ALA A 11 -23.10 8.56 42.48
CA ALA A 11 -23.95 9.57 41.82
C ALA A 11 -25.01 10.16 42.78
N TYR A 12 -25.56 9.34 43.69
CA TYR A 12 -26.45 9.79 44.76
C TYR A 12 -25.73 10.71 45.76
N LEU A 13 -24.49 10.40 46.13
CA LEU A 13 -23.67 11.19 47.05
C LEU A 13 -23.33 12.58 46.47
N ASP A 14 -23.07 12.66 45.17
CA ASP A 14 -22.72 13.88 44.44
C ASP A 14 -23.94 14.71 44.02
N GLY A 15 -25.16 14.15 44.14
CA GLY A 15 -26.41 14.84 43.85
C GLY A 15 -26.78 14.88 42.35
N GLU A 16 -26.11 14.06 41.54
CA GLU A 16 -26.21 14.03 40.07
C GLU A 16 -27.33 13.11 39.56
N LEU A 17 -28.11 12.47 40.45
CA LEU A 17 -29.22 11.60 40.06
C LEU A 17 -30.52 12.37 39.77
N GLU A 18 -31.21 11.98 38.70
CA GLU A 18 -32.55 12.46 38.41
C GLU A 18 -33.56 12.02 39.48
N ALA A 19 -34.66 12.75 39.64
CA ALA A 19 -35.64 12.52 40.73
C ALA A 19 -36.17 11.07 40.80
N ARG A 20 -36.34 10.40 39.65
CA ARG A 20 -36.81 9.00 39.60
C ARG A 20 -35.76 7.97 39.99
N GLU A 21 -34.48 8.26 39.76
CA GLU A 21 -33.37 7.39 40.10
C GLU A 21 -33.03 7.54 41.58
N ARG A 22 -33.03 8.77 42.07
CA ARG A 22 -32.89 9.09 43.48
C ARG A 22 -33.92 8.34 44.35
N ALA A 23 -35.19 8.36 43.96
CA ALA A 23 -36.24 7.64 44.69
C ALA A 23 -36.03 6.11 44.71
N ARG A 24 -35.44 5.54 43.65
CA ARG A 24 -35.09 4.11 43.59
C ARG A 24 -33.95 3.77 44.54
N VAL A 25 -32.90 4.60 44.57
CA VAL A 25 -31.77 4.44 45.50
C VAL A 25 -32.25 4.58 46.95
N GLU A 26 -33.08 5.56 47.27
CA GLU A 26 -33.64 5.77 48.61
C GLU A 26 -34.50 4.55 49.07
N ALA A 27 -35.33 4.00 48.18
CA ALA A 27 -36.09 2.78 48.47
C ALA A 27 -35.18 1.55 48.68
N HIS A 28 -34.08 1.44 47.93
CA HIS A 28 -33.10 0.36 48.11
C HIS A 28 -32.32 0.48 49.42
N LEU A 29 -31.92 1.71 49.80
CA LEU A 29 -31.26 1.98 51.08
C LEU A 29 -32.14 1.65 52.28
N ALA A 30 -33.47 1.82 52.16
CA ALA A 30 -34.39 1.40 53.22
C ALA A 30 -34.46 -0.12 53.42
N ALA A 31 -34.12 -0.92 52.40
CA ALA A 31 -34.23 -2.39 52.41
C ALA A 31 -32.89 -3.14 52.53
N CYS A 32 -31.75 -2.50 52.25
CA CYS A 32 -30.44 -3.16 52.19
C CYS A 32 -29.43 -2.57 53.19
N PRO A 33 -29.16 -3.26 54.32
CA PRO A 33 -28.19 -2.79 55.32
C PRO A 33 -26.74 -2.66 54.78
N HIS A 34 -26.36 -3.48 53.80
CA HIS A 34 -25.02 -3.45 53.21
C HIS A 34 -24.78 -2.16 52.42
N CYS A 35 -25.75 -1.73 51.61
CA CYS A 35 -25.64 -0.49 50.85
C CYS A 35 -25.69 0.76 51.74
N VAL A 36 -26.36 0.67 52.90
CA VAL A 36 -26.31 1.73 53.92
C VAL A 36 -24.91 1.84 54.52
N ALA A 37 -24.30 0.71 54.90
CA ALA A 37 -22.93 0.69 55.42
C ALA A 37 -21.90 1.21 54.40
N GLU A 38 -22.04 0.83 53.13
CA GLU A 38 -21.15 1.31 52.07
C GLU A 38 -21.33 2.82 51.80
N LEU A 39 -22.56 3.34 51.84
CA LEU A 39 -22.81 4.77 51.74
C LEU A 39 -22.20 5.56 52.90
N GLU A 40 -22.25 5.02 54.13
CA GLU A 40 -21.57 5.62 55.28
C GLU A 40 -20.05 5.62 55.12
N ARG A 41 -19.47 4.54 54.59
CA ARG A 41 -18.04 4.46 54.28
C ARG A 41 -17.61 5.49 53.24
N LEU A 42 -18.39 5.65 52.16
CA LEU A 42 -18.15 6.65 51.13
C LEU A 42 -18.29 8.09 51.66
N ARG A 43 -19.26 8.34 52.54
CA ARG A 43 -19.41 9.64 53.22
C ARG A 43 -18.20 9.97 54.09
N ALA A 44 -17.69 9.01 54.85
CA ALA A 44 -16.51 9.19 55.68
C ALA A 44 -15.26 9.48 54.83
N LEU A 45 -15.07 8.73 53.73
CA LEU A 45 -13.96 8.98 52.79
C LEU A 45 -14.03 10.38 52.18
N ARG A 46 -15.22 10.83 51.76
CA ARG A 46 -15.39 12.19 51.21
C ARG A 46 -15.04 13.26 52.24
N GLN A 47 -15.49 13.11 53.48
CA GLN A 47 -15.16 14.07 54.54
C GLN A 47 -13.65 14.14 54.82
N ASP A 48 -12.95 13.01 54.79
CA ASP A 48 -11.50 12.95 55.00
C ASP A 48 -10.73 13.58 53.82
N LEU A 49 -11.18 13.32 52.59
CA LEU A 49 -10.66 13.98 51.39
C LEU A 49 -10.90 15.48 51.41
N ASP A 50 -12.12 15.95 51.73
CA ASP A 50 -12.44 17.38 51.83
C ASP A 50 -11.58 18.06 52.89
N ALA A 51 -11.37 17.44 54.05
CA ALA A 51 -10.49 17.96 55.09
C ALA A 51 -9.02 18.03 54.62
N THR A 52 -8.54 17.01 53.91
CA THR A 52 -7.19 16.98 53.35
C THR A 52 -7.01 18.03 52.26
N PHE A 53 -7.98 18.20 51.38
CA PHE A 53 -7.98 19.20 50.33
C PHE A 53 -8.10 20.62 50.89
N ASP A 54 -8.96 20.88 51.88
CA ASP A 54 -9.03 22.20 52.54
C ASP A 54 -7.71 22.49 53.28
N ALA A 55 -7.08 21.51 53.93
CA ALA A 55 -5.77 21.69 54.55
C ALA A 55 -4.67 22.01 53.51
N ALA A 56 -4.64 21.30 52.38
CA ALA A 56 -3.65 21.48 51.33
C ALA A 56 -3.87 22.75 50.47
N LEU A 57 -5.13 23.13 50.21
CA LEU A 57 -5.52 24.25 49.35
C LEU A 57 -5.85 25.54 50.12
N SER A 58 -5.80 25.52 51.46
CA SER A 58 -5.98 26.71 52.32
C SER A 58 -5.00 27.85 52.00
N THR A 59 -3.86 27.55 51.38
CA THR A 59 -2.86 28.54 50.93
C THR A 59 -3.28 29.32 49.67
N VAL A 60 -4.34 28.89 48.96
CA VAL A 60 -4.80 29.49 47.70
C VAL A 60 -6.30 29.80 47.74
N ARG A 61 -6.81 30.37 48.84
CA ARG A 61 -8.10 31.09 48.79
C ARG A 61 -7.87 32.57 48.48
N LEU A 62 -8.31 32.99 47.28
CA LEU A 62 -8.37 34.41 46.94
C LEU A 62 -9.26 35.16 47.94
N PRO A 63 -8.86 36.34 48.44
CA PRO A 63 -9.72 37.17 49.29
C PRO A 63 -11.05 37.46 48.58
N ALA A 64 -12.16 37.44 49.32
CA ALA A 64 -13.50 37.61 48.74
C ALA A 64 -13.71 38.92 47.95
N ALA A 65 -12.84 39.93 48.17
CA ALA A 65 -12.81 41.16 47.39
C ALA A 65 -12.12 40.98 46.02
N ALA A 66 -11.07 40.17 45.94
CA ALA A 66 -10.39 39.85 44.68
C ALA A 66 -11.28 38.98 43.79
N ASP A 67 -11.92 37.98 44.37
CA ASP A 67 -12.85 37.12 43.67
C ASP A 67 -14.08 37.88 43.11
N ARG A 68 -14.64 38.82 43.89
CA ARG A 68 -15.70 39.72 43.39
C ARG A 68 -15.23 40.59 42.21
N ARG A 69 -14.04 41.21 42.29
CA ARG A 69 -13.50 42.01 41.18
C ARG A 69 -13.26 41.19 39.92
N ILE A 70 -12.80 39.95 40.06
CA ILE A 70 -12.57 39.05 38.92
C ILE A 70 -13.92 38.69 38.29
N ARG A 71 -14.91 38.31 39.11
CA ARG A 71 -16.26 37.99 38.61
C ARG A 71 -16.94 39.18 37.94
N ASP A 72 -16.81 40.38 38.50
CA ASP A 72 -17.38 41.60 37.92
C ASP A 72 -16.68 41.99 36.60
N ARG A 73 -15.36 41.81 36.49
CA ARG A 73 -14.63 42.02 35.23
C ARG A 73 -14.96 41.01 34.15
N ILE A 74 -15.13 39.74 34.52
CA ILE A 74 -15.51 38.70 33.56
C ILE A 74 -16.92 38.98 33.03
N ARG A 75 -17.86 39.34 33.91
CA ARG A 75 -19.23 39.71 33.51
C ARG A 75 -19.28 40.98 32.66
N ALA A 76 -18.48 41.99 32.98
CA ALA A 76 -18.38 43.23 32.18
C ALA A 76 -17.63 43.03 30.85
N GLY A 77 -16.78 42.00 30.73
CA GLY A 77 -16.11 41.61 29.48
C GLY A 77 -16.96 40.73 28.56
N THR A 78 -18.08 40.21 29.05
CA THR A 78 -19.05 39.40 28.30
C THR A 78 -20.28 40.20 27.87
N GLU A 79 -20.10 41.45 27.41
CA GLU A 79 -21.13 42.07 26.60
C GLU A 79 -21.08 41.52 25.17
N PRO A 80 -22.20 41.01 24.62
CA PRO A 80 -22.23 40.45 23.28
C PRO A 80 -22.11 41.58 22.26
N ARG A 81 -20.87 41.79 21.80
CA ARG A 81 -20.56 42.67 20.67
C ARG A 81 -21.43 42.26 19.46
N TRP A 82 -22.09 43.24 18.84
CA TRP A 82 -23.08 43.07 17.75
C TRP A 82 -22.60 42.29 16.50
N TRP A 83 -21.29 42.07 16.36
CA TRP A 83 -20.64 41.40 15.23
C TRP A 83 -20.84 39.87 15.18
N TRP A 84 -21.25 39.23 16.28
CA TRP A 84 -21.46 37.78 16.34
C TRP A 84 -22.67 37.32 15.51
N GLY A 85 -23.69 38.17 15.34
CA GLY A 85 -24.81 37.91 14.44
C GLY A 85 -24.39 37.92 12.96
N LEU A 86 -23.43 38.78 12.60
CA LEU A 86 -22.86 38.84 11.25
C LEU A 86 -21.96 37.63 10.96
N TRP A 87 -21.16 37.20 11.93
CA TRP A 87 -20.32 36.00 11.82
C TRP A 87 -21.11 34.70 11.80
N ARG A 88 -22.23 34.62 12.54
CA ARG A 88 -23.09 33.43 12.51
C ARG A 88 -23.71 33.24 11.13
N ARG A 89 -24.25 34.29 10.48
CA ARG A 89 -24.78 34.20 9.10
C ARG A 89 -23.71 34.01 8.03
N ARG A 90 -22.53 34.64 8.16
CA ARG A 90 -21.40 34.43 7.25
C ARG A 90 -20.74 33.06 7.41
N GLY A 91 -20.85 32.42 8.58
CA GLY A 91 -20.44 31.05 8.81
C GLY A 91 -21.22 30.05 7.96
N TRP A 92 -22.55 30.19 7.86
CA TRP A 92 -23.37 29.34 6.98
C TRP A 92 -23.03 29.52 5.50
N VAL A 93 -22.76 30.75 5.05
CA VAL A 93 -22.36 31.02 3.66
C VAL A 93 -20.97 30.43 3.36
N ALA A 94 -20.02 30.57 4.29
CA ALA A 94 -18.69 29.97 4.15
C ALA A 94 -18.74 28.44 4.16
N GLN A 95 -19.60 27.83 5.00
CA GLN A 95 -19.80 26.38 5.01
C GLN A 95 -20.50 25.87 3.75
N ALA A 96 -21.49 26.60 3.23
CA ALA A 96 -22.13 26.27 1.95
C ALA A 96 -21.14 26.35 0.78
N LEU A 97 -20.29 27.39 0.74
CA LEU A 97 -19.24 27.52 -0.27
C LEU A 97 -18.22 26.38 -0.18
N LEU A 98 -17.79 26.01 1.03
CA LEU A 98 -16.88 24.89 1.23
C LEU A 98 -17.52 23.56 0.78
N ALA A 99 -18.79 23.32 1.11
CA ALA A 99 -19.51 22.13 0.67
C ALA A 99 -19.63 22.06 -0.86
N VAL A 100 -19.90 23.18 -1.53
CA VAL A 100 -19.90 23.27 -2.99
C VAL A 100 -18.51 23.01 -3.56
N LEU A 101 -17.45 23.55 -2.95
CA LEU A 101 -16.07 23.33 -3.40
C LEU A 101 -15.66 21.86 -3.25
N VAL A 102 -16.03 21.22 -2.14
CA VAL A 102 -15.82 19.78 -1.92
C VAL A 102 -16.65 18.96 -2.90
N LEU A 103 -17.89 19.36 -3.21
CA LEU A 103 -18.72 18.66 -4.19
C LEU A 103 -18.15 18.80 -5.60
N VAL A 104 -17.72 20.00 -6.00
CA VAL A 104 -17.05 20.25 -7.29
C VAL A 104 -15.74 19.48 -7.37
N PHE A 105 -14.95 19.48 -6.30
CA PHE A 105 -13.72 18.68 -6.23
C PHE A 105 -14.04 17.18 -6.30
N ALA A 106 -15.02 16.67 -5.58
CA ALA A 106 -15.42 15.25 -5.65
C ALA A 106 -15.96 14.86 -7.03
N ILE A 107 -16.73 15.74 -7.68
CA ILE A 107 -17.21 15.54 -9.06
C ILE A 107 -16.04 15.58 -10.04
N ASN A 108 -15.14 16.55 -9.92
CA ASN A 108 -14.02 16.73 -10.85
C ASN A 108 -12.97 15.62 -10.65
N THR A 109 -12.65 15.27 -9.41
CA THR A 109 -11.76 14.14 -9.08
C THR A 109 -12.41 12.82 -9.45
N GLY A 110 -13.73 12.67 -9.27
CA GLY A 110 -14.49 11.52 -9.77
C GLY A 110 -14.53 11.45 -11.30
N GLN A 111 -14.54 12.58 -12.01
CA GLN A 111 -14.40 12.65 -13.46
C GLN A 111 -12.97 12.39 -13.93
N ALA A 112 -11.96 12.81 -13.17
CA ALA A 112 -10.54 12.59 -13.47
C ALA A 112 -10.08 11.15 -13.12
N LEU A 113 -10.69 10.54 -12.10
CA LEU A 113 -10.53 9.13 -11.71
C LEU A 113 -11.48 8.19 -12.46
N ARG A 114 -12.38 8.70 -13.31
CA ARG A 114 -12.89 7.91 -14.44
C ARG A 114 -11.71 7.74 -15.38
N ILE A 115 -10.88 6.76 -15.06
CA ILE A 115 -9.98 6.10 -16.00
C ILE A 115 -10.77 6.03 -17.30
N PRO A 116 -10.28 6.58 -18.42
CA PRO A 116 -10.86 6.29 -19.71
C PRO A 116 -10.88 4.78 -19.79
N GLN A 117 -12.05 4.18 -19.56
CA GLN A 117 -12.34 2.85 -20.02
C GLN A 117 -12.07 2.99 -21.50
N SER A 118 -10.89 2.53 -21.94
CA SER A 118 -10.56 2.46 -23.35
C SER A 118 -11.80 1.86 -23.96
N ALA A 119 -12.52 2.65 -24.75
CA ALA A 119 -13.87 2.33 -25.18
C ALA A 119 -13.86 0.86 -25.54
N ALA A 120 -14.58 0.03 -24.77
CA ALA A 120 -14.69 -1.37 -25.10
C ALA A 120 -15.10 -1.36 -26.58
N PRO A 121 -14.33 -2.02 -27.47
CA PRO A 121 -14.74 -2.14 -28.86
C PRO A 121 -16.21 -2.58 -28.87
N PRO A 122 -17.02 -2.12 -29.84
CA PRO A 122 -18.41 -2.61 -29.97
C PRO A 122 -18.36 -4.14 -29.81
N PRO A 123 -19.27 -4.76 -29.04
CA PRO A 123 -19.15 -6.16 -28.63
C PRO A 123 -18.83 -6.99 -29.87
N SER A 124 -17.56 -7.36 -30.01
CA SER A 124 -17.14 -8.17 -31.12
C SER A 124 -17.85 -9.50 -30.90
N PRO A 125 -18.49 -10.10 -31.92
CA PRO A 125 -19.10 -11.42 -31.75
C PRO A 125 -18.06 -12.52 -31.46
N GLN A 126 -16.80 -12.14 -31.32
CA GLN A 126 -15.62 -12.92 -31.04
C GLN A 126 -14.87 -12.34 -29.83
N GLU A 127 -14.43 -13.21 -28.94
CA GLU A 127 -13.54 -12.91 -27.82
C GLU A 127 -12.22 -13.65 -27.99
N THR A 128 -11.10 -12.95 -27.78
CA THR A 128 -9.76 -13.56 -27.77
C THR A 128 -9.20 -13.60 -26.35
N LEU A 129 -8.62 -14.73 -25.97
CA LEU A 129 -7.87 -14.89 -24.73
C LEU A 129 -6.41 -15.20 -25.07
N VAL A 130 -5.48 -14.49 -24.44
CA VAL A 130 -4.04 -14.66 -24.66
C VAL A 130 -3.38 -15.11 -23.35
N LEU A 131 -2.89 -16.34 -23.33
CA LEU A 131 -2.16 -16.90 -22.19
C LEU A 131 -0.66 -16.99 -22.53
N GLY A 132 0.17 -16.52 -21.62
CA GLY A 132 1.61 -16.52 -21.80
C GLY A 132 2.32 -15.65 -20.77
N GLN A 133 3.64 -15.73 -20.76
CA GLN A 133 4.50 -14.90 -19.93
C GLN A 133 4.47 -13.43 -20.37
N ASP A 134 4.66 -12.52 -19.42
CA ASP A 134 4.78 -11.07 -19.63
C ASP A 134 6.24 -10.59 -19.63
N ARG A 135 7.18 -11.44 -19.19
CA ARG A 135 8.62 -11.22 -19.30
C ARG A 135 9.22 -12.19 -20.32
N LEU A 136 10.06 -11.64 -21.20
CA LEU A 136 10.73 -12.36 -22.29
C LEU A 136 12.23 -12.01 -22.31
N ALA A 137 13.06 -12.92 -22.81
CA ALA A 137 14.48 -12.65 -23.02
C ALA A 137 14.78 -12.36 -24.51
N PRO A 138 15.62 -11.36 -24.84
CA PRO A 138 16.04 -11.11 -26.22
C PRO A 138 16.66 -12.35 -26.88
N GLY A 139 16.27 -12.66 -28.12
CA GLY A 139 16.75 -13.82 -28.87
C GLY A 139 16.21 -15.18 -28.41
N SER A 140 15.42 -15.22 -27.33
CA SER A 140 14.86 -16.47 -26.81
C SER A 140 13.65 -16.96 -27.63
N ARG A 141 13.35 -18.27 -27.50
CA ARG A 141 12.07 -18.82 -27.96
C ARG A 141 10.99 -18.53 -26.92
N ALA A 142 9.93 -17.87 -27.37
CA ALA A 142 8.74 -17.57 -26.59
C ALA A 142 7.55 -18.35 -27.15
N ALA A 143 6.63 -18.69 -26.26
CA ALA A 143 5.38 -19.35 -26.62
C ALA A 143 4.20 -18.64 -25.94
N LEU A 144 3.08 -18.56 -26.65
CA LEU A 144 1.80 -18.10 -26.12
C LEU A 144 0.66 -18.95 -26.69
N ARG A 145 -0.41 -19.07 -25.91
CA ARG A 145 -1.65 -19.70 -26.32
C ARG A 145 -2.65 -18.60 -26.66
N VAL A 146 -3.17 -18.62 -27.88
CA VAL A 146 -4.32 -17.79 -28.27
C VAL A 146 -5.54 -18.69 -28.33
N ILE A 147 -6.61 -18.30 -27.67
CA ILE A 147 -7.90 -18.96 -27.72
C ILE A 147 -8.91 -17.96 -28.28
N VAL A 148 -9.64 -18.35 -29.31
CA VAL A 148 -10.65 -17.53 -29.97
C VAL A 148 -11.99 -18.26 -29.84
N ARG A 149 -12.96 -17.56 -29.27
CA ARG A 149 -14.31 -18.09 -29.03
C ARG A 149 -15.37 -17.05 -29.42
N SER A 150 -16.61 -17.48 -29.64
CA SER A 150 -17.72 -16.56 -29.83
C SER A 150 -18.02 -15.83 -28.51
N ALA A 151 -18.38 -14.56 -28.62
CA ALA A 151 -18.84 -13.76 -27.49
C ALA A 151 -20.28 -14.18 -27.16
N GLY A 152 -20.43 -15.09 -26.19
CA GLY A 152 -21.72 -15.46 -25.60
C GLY A 152 -22.01 -14.64 -24.35
N GLU A 153 -23.29 -14.55 -23.94
CA GLU A 153 -23.70 -13.86 -22.71
C GLU A 153 -23.12 -14.53 -21.44
N ASP A 154 -22.83 -15.84 -21.51
CA ASP A 154 -22.24 -16.63 -20.42
C ASP A 154 -21.04 -17.47 -20.92
N ALA A 155 -20.06 -17.71 -20.04
CA ALA A 155 -18.87 -18.52 -20.36
C ALA A 155 -19.16 -19.97 -20.76
N ALA A 156 -20.36 -20.49 -20.44
CA ALA A 156 -20.84 -21.81 -20.84
C ALA A 156 -21.39 -21.86 -22.28
N GLY A 157 -21.72 -20.70 -22.87
CA GLY A 157 -22.24 -20.56 -24.23
C GLY A 157 -21.20 -20.13 -25.26
N SER A 158 -19.94 -19.93 -24.87
CA SER A 158 -18.88 -19.55 -25.80
C SER A 158 -18.41 -20.75 -26.64
N GLU A 159 -18.63 -20.70 -27.94
CA GLU A 159 -18.20 -21.75 -28.88
C GLU A 159 -16.80 -21.45 -29.43
N PRO A 160 -15.94 -22.47 -29.62
CA PRO A 160 -14.62 -22.28 -30.22
C PRO A 160 -14.72 -21.82 -31.67
N VAL A 161 -13.92 -20.82 -32.06
CA VAL A 161 -13.87 -20.33 -33.45
C VAL A 161 -12.68 -20.95 -34.17
N ALA A 162 -12.94 -21.99 -34.97
CA ALA A 162 -11.91 -22.66 -35.76
C ALA A 162 -11.49 -21.84 -36.99
N GLY A 163 -10.20 -21.95 -37.36
CA GLY A 163 -9.65 -21.32 -38.57
C GLY A 163 -9.50 -19.80 -38.51
N ALA A 164 -9.72 -19.17 -37.35
CA ALA A 164 -9.48 -17.74 -37.14
C ALA A 164 -8.00 -17.42 -37.41
N ARG A 165 -7.73 -16.41 -38.22
CA ARG A 165 -6.37 -15.95 -38.51
C ARG A 165 -5.82 -15.24 -37.27
N VAL A 166 -4.63 -15.63 -36.84
CA VAL A 166 -3.91 -15.04 -35.70
C VAL A 166 -2.63 -14.40 -36.23
N VAL A 167 -2.42 -13.13 -35.92
CA VAL A 167 -1.18 -12.40 -36.18
C VAL A 167 -0.64 -11.86 -34.87
N VAL A 168 0.62 -12.15 -34.57
CA VAL A 168 1.29 -11.62 -33.37
C VAL A 168 2.40 -10.70 -33.78
N ARG A 169 2.44 -9.53 -33.14
CA ARG A 169 3.47 -8.51 -33.32
C ARG A 169 4.12 -8.16 -31.99
N ILE A 170 5.40 -7.82 -32.02
CA ILE A 170 6.14 -7.37 -30.85
C ILE A 170 6.95 -6.12 -31.18
N GLY A 171 7.04 -5.18 -30.24
CA GLY A 171 7.91 -4.02 -30.39
C GLY A 171 7.80 -3.04 -29.23
N ARG A 172 8.68 -2.03 -29.20
CA ARG A 172 8.74 -1.02 -28.11
C ARG A 172 7.44 -0.23 -27.98
N THR A 173 6.84 0.10 -29.11
CA THR A 173 5.53 0.76 -29.18
C THR A 173 4.66 0.06 -30.23
N PRO A 174 3.32 0.16 -30.13
CA PRO A 174 2.44 -0.52 -31.07
C PRO A 174 2.66 -0.15 -32.55
N GLY A 175 3.09 1.08 -32.84
CA GLY A 175 3.35 1.55 -34.20
C GLY A 175 4.67 1.05 -34.81
N LEU A 176 5.59 0.54 -33.99
CA LEU A 176 6.88 0.00 -34.42
C LEU A 176 6.97 -1.53 -34.23
N ALA A 177 5.83 -2.19 -34.01
CA ALA A 177 5.80 -3.63 -33.76
C ALA A 177 5.97 -4.45 -35.06
N SER A 178 6.95 -5.34 -35.07
CA SER A 178 7.21 -6.27 -36.16
C SER A 178 6.40 -7.56 -35.99
N VAL A 179 6.00 -8.20 -37.10
CA VAL A 179 5.29 -9.48 -37.07
C VAL A 179 6.27 -10.58 -36.68
N VAL A 180 5.93 -11.33 -35.63
CA VAL A 180 6.73 -12.47 -35.15
C VAL A 180 6.04 -13.81 -35.40
N TYR A 181 4.73 -13.80 -35.65
CA TYR A 181 3.97 -15.01 -35.95
C TYR A 181 2.75 -14.71 -36.82
N THR A 182 2.40 -15.66 -37.68
CA THR A 182 1.11 -15.71 -38.37
C THR A 182 0.65 -17.16 -38.44
N GLY A 183 -0.61 -17.42 -38.08
CA GLY A 183 -1.17 -18.76 -38.05
C GLY A 183 -2.69 -18.77 -38.02
N ARG A 184 -3.27 -19.92 -37.70
CA ARG A 184 -4.72 -20.11 -37.57
C ARG A 184 -5.06 -20.95 -36.35
N THR A 185 -6.25 -20.73 -35.79
CA THR A 185 -6.79 -21.59 -34.74
C THR A 185 -7.20 -22.96 -35.28
N ASP A 186 -7.05 -23.98 -34.44
CA ASP A 186 -7.48 -25.35 -34.68
C ASP A 186 -9.00 -25.54 -34.46
N ALA A 187 -9.48 -26.78 -34.53
CA ALA A 187 -10.89 -27.11 -34.29
C ALA A 187 -11.38 -26.76 -32.88
N GLY A 188 -10.47 -26.64 -31.91
CA GLY A 188 -10.77 -26.20 -30.55
C GLY A 188 -10.67 -24.69 -30.37
N GLY A 189 -10.59 -23.91 -31.46
CA GLY A 189 -10.47 -22.46 -31.40
C GLY A 189 -9.14 -21.98 -30.83
N THR A 190 -8.12 -22.84 -30.82
CA THR A 190 -6.84 -22.57 -30.16
C THR A 190 -5.71 -22.47 -31.17
N ALA A 191 -4.79 -21.53 -30.98
CA ALA A 191 -3.53 -21.46 -31.71
C ALA A 191 -2.36 -21.53 -30.72
N GLN A 192 -1.45 -22.47 -30.94
CA GLN A 192 -0.14 -22.47 -30.31
C GLN A 192 0.78 -21.55 -31.12
N VAL A 193 1.24 -20.48 -30.49
CA VAL A 193 2.08 -19.46 -31.11
C VAL A 193 3.47 -19.57 -30.54
N ASP A 194 4.40 -20.05 -31.35
CA ASP A 194 5.82 -20.13 -31.05
C ASP A 194 6.57 -19.13 -31.92
N PHE A 195 7.42 -18.30 -31.31
CA PHE A 195 8.21 -17.29 -32.02
C PHE A 195 9.54 -17.02 -31.32
N THR A 196 10.48 -16.41 -32.06
CA THR A 196 11.74 -15.92 -31.50
C THR A 196 11.61 -14.44 -31.19
N VAL A 197 11.99 -14.05 -29.98
CA VAL A 197 12.01 -12.64 -29.56
C VAL A 197 13.16 -11.92 -30.28
N PRO A 198 12.94 -10.74 -30.88
CA PRO A 198 14.02 -9.98 -31.53
C PRO A 198 15.18 -9.72 -30.56
N GLU A 199 16.42 -9.87 -31.03
CA GLU A 199 17.63 -9.73 -30.20
C GLU A 199 17.92 -8.28 -29.78
N ASP A 200 17.45 -7.32 -30.58
CA ASP A 200 17.64 -5.87 -30.40
C ASP A 200 16.52 -5.20 -29.56
N LEU A 201 15.53 -5.99 -29.16
CA LEU A 201 14.41 -5.53 -28.35
C LEU A 201 14.71 -5.71 -26.87
N GLU A 202 14.85 -4.61 -26.14
CA GLU A 202 15.05 -4.59 -24.70
C GLU A 202 14.18 -3.51 -24.04
N GLY A 203 13.83 -3.73 -22.77
CA GLY A 203 13.02 -2.88 -21.94
C GLY A 203 11.50 -3.09 -22.07
N PRO A 204 10.70 -2.15 -21.55
CA PRO A 204 9.25 -2.15 -21.68
C PRO A 204 8.82 -2.18 -23.15
N SER A 205 7.91 -3.08 -23.49
CA SER A 205 7.47 -3.33 -24.86
C SER A 205 5.98 -3.71 -24.90
N SER A 206 5.42 -3.80 -26.10
CA SER A 206 4.05 -4.22 -26.35
C SER A 206 4.02 -5.48 -27.22
N LEU A 207 3.18 -6.43 -26.80
CA LEU A 207 2.79 -7.60 -27.58
C LEU A 207 1.38 -7.38 -28.11
N ILE A 208 1.21 -7.44 -29.43
CA ILE A 208 -0.07 -7.20 -30.09
C ILE A 208 -0.53 -8.52 -30.68
N VAL A 209 -1.74 -8.94 -30.32
CA VAL A 209 -2.39 -10.11 -30.89
C VAL A 209 -3.63 -9.65 -31.63
N GLU A 210 -3.65 -9.88 -32.94
CA GLU A 210 -4.75 -9.55 -33.84
C GLU A 210 -5.37 -10.85 -34.33
N THR A 211 -6.68 -10.99 -34.13
CA THR A 211 -7.44 -12.17 -34.56
C THR A 211 -8.56 -11.76 -35.50
N SER A 212 -8.77 -12.51 -36.58
CA SER A 212 -9.83 -12.24 -37.57
C SER A 212 -10.49 -13.53 -38.05
N SER A 213 -11.81 -13.54 -38.08
CA SER A 213 -12.62 -14.67 -38.55
C SER A 213 -13.95 -14.17 -39.15
N ALA A 214 -14.81 -15.10 -39.57
CA ALA A 214 -16.17 -14.76 -39.98
C ALA A 214 -17.04 -14.26 -38.81
N ALA A 215 -16.69 -14.60 -37.56
CA ALA A 215 -17.39 -14.13 -36.37
C ALA A 215 -16.99 -12.70 -35.98
N GLY A 216 -15.84 -12.20 -36.42
CA GLY A 216 -15.41 -10.84 -36.15
C GLY A 216 -13.90 -10.68 -36.09
N GLU A 217 -13.48 -9.52 -35.61
CA GLU A 217 -12.08 -9.17 -35.40
C GLU A 217 -11.88 -8.72 -33.95
N ASP A 218 -10.71 -9.00 -33.40
CA ASP A 218 -10.31 -8.58 -32.06
C ASP A 218 -8.82 -8.25 -32.04
N ARG A 219 -8.44 -7.32 -31.16
CA ARG A 219 -7.09 -6.79 -31.04
C ARG A 219 -6.72 -6.55 -29.58
N ILE A 220 -5.78 -7.34 -29.09
CA ILE A 220 -5.27 -7.25 -27.73
C ILE A 220 -3.87 -6.66 -27.76
N VAL A 221 -3.66 -5.59 -26.98
CA VAL A 221 -2.34 -5.00 -26.74
C VAL A 221 -1.95 -5.31 -25.29
N ARG A 222 -0.97 -6.17 -25.11
CA ARG A 222 -0.47 -6.57 -23.79
C ARG A 222 0.89 -5.92 -23.52
N PRO A 223 1.06 -5.21 -22.39
CA PRO A 223 2.39 -4.75 -21.98
C PRO A 223 3.25 -5.95 -21.57
N ILE A 224 4.50 -5.95 -22.03
CA ILE A 224 5.50 -6.97 -21.71
C ILE A 224 6.83 -6.30 -21.37
N THR A 225 7.73 -7.02 -20.72
CA THR A 225 9.12 -6.60 -20.48
C THR A 225 10.05 -7.54 -21.21
N VAL A 226 10.93 -7.00 -22.06
CA VAL A 226 12.00 -7.79 -22.68
C VAL A 226 13.31 -7.48 -21.97
N ALA A 227 13.85 -8.43 -21.23
CA ALA A 227 15.08 -8.25 -20.47
C ALA A 227 15.81 -9.58 -20.34
N ARG A 228 17.14 -9.53 -20.36
CA ARG A 228 17.96 -10.67 -19.96
C ARG A 228 17.93 -10.78 -18.44
N ASP A 229 17.53 -11.93 -17.95
CA ASP A 229 17.74 -12.29 -16.55
C ASP A 229 19.06 -13.06 -16.46
N TYR A 230 19.87 -12.77 -15.44
CA TYR A 230 21.15 -13.43 -15.22
C TYR A 230 21.15 -14.17 -13.88
N LYS A 231 21.87 -15.29 -13.84
CA LYS A 231 22.24 -15.98 -12.60
C LYS A 231 23.66 -15.61 -12.25
N LEU A 232 23.84 -15.12 -11.02
CA LEU A 232 25.14 -14.77 -10.46
C LEU A 232 25.53 -15.83 -9.43
N LEU A 233 26.74 -16.37 -9.57
CA LEU A 233 27.40 -17.16 -8.54
C LEU A 233 28.57 -16.35 -8.00
N LEU A 234 28.42 -15.81 -6.79
CA LEU A 234 29.48 -15.12 -6.07
C LEU A 234 30.24 -16.13 -5.18
N SER A 235 31.56 -16.07 -5.22
CA SER A 235 32.45 -16.89 -4.41
C SER A 235 33.63 -16.07 -3.93
N SER A 236 34.18 -16.44 -2.78
CA SER A 236 35.42 -15.90 -2.23
C SER A 236 36.49 -17.01 -2.15
N ASP A 237 37.76 -16.61 -2.09
CA ASP A 237 38.87 -17.57 -1.97
C ASP A 237 38.96 -18.23 -0.57
N LYS A 238 38.43 -17.56 0.46
CA LYS A 238 38.46 -18.04 1.85
C LYS A 238 37.11 -17.79 2.55
N PRO A 239 36.73 -18.65 3.51
CA PRO A 239 35.52 -18.46 4.30
C PRO A 239 35.67 -17.41 5.43
N ALA A 240 36.90 -17.00 5.77
CA ALA A 240 37.18 -16.01 6.82
C ALA A 240 38.51 -15.28 6.54
N TYR A 241 38.57 -14.00 6.92
CA TYR A 241 39.71 -13.11 6.70
C TYR A 241 40.10 -12.41 8.01
N ARG A 242 41.37 -11.99 8.10
CA ARG A 242 41.87 -11.12 9.17
C ARG A 242 41.87 -9.66 8.70
N PRO A 243 41.71 -8.68 9.61
CA PRO A 243 41.92 -7.27 9.31
C PRO A 243 43.26 -7.04 8.56
N GLY A 244 43.24 -6.19 7.54
CA GLY A 244 44.39 -5.92 6.67
C GLY A 244 44.61 -6.95 5.54
N GLN A 245 43.86 -8.06 5.48
CA GLN A 245 43.94 -9.00 4.37
C GLN A 245 43.13 -8.54 3.17
N THR A 246 43.59 -8.89 1.97
CA THR A 246 42.81 -8.76 0.74
C THR A 246 41.80 -9.89 0.63
N ILE A 247 40.54 -9.53 0.44
CA ILE A 247 39.44 -10.40 0.06
C ILE A 247 39.45 -10.52 -1.46
N HIS A 248 39.60 -11.75 -1.95
CA HIS A 248 39.50 -12.04 -3.38
C HIS A 248 38.13 -12.65 -3.66
N THR A 249 37.35 -11.98 -4.51
CA THR A 249 36.03 -12.45 -4.91
C THR A 249 35.97 -12.70 -6.41
N ARG A 250 35.12 -13.66 -6.78
CA ARG A 250 34.81 -14.00 -8.16
C ARG A 250 33.31 -14.18 -8.31
N SER A 251 32.74 -13.50 -9.29
CA SER A 251 31.39 -13.72 -9.77
C SER A 251 31.42 -14.43 -11.12
N LEU A 252 30.54 -15.43 -11.30
CA LEU A 252 30.20 -16.00 -12.60
C LEU A 252 28.75 -15.60 -12.93
N ALA A 253 28.58 -14.90 -14.05
CA ALA A 253 27.31 -14.41 -14.56
C ALA A 253 26.93 -15.10 -15.87
N LEU A 254 25.81 -15.81 -15.85
CA LEU A 254 25.26 -16.52 -17.00
C LEU A 254 23.80 -16.14 -17.23
N ASP A 255 23.37 -16.08 -18.48
CA ASP A 255 21.96 -15.91 -18.86
C ASP A 255 21.11 -17.01 -18.18
N ALA A 256 20.00 -16.62 -17.56
CA ALA A 256 19.19 -17.51 -16.75
C ALA A 256 18.50 -18.61 -17.56
N LEU A 257 18.31 -18.38 -18.87
CA LEU A 257 17.62 -19.29 -19.76
C LEU A 257 18.59 -20.19 -20.50
N ASP A 258 19.52 -19.61 -21.28
CA ASP A 258 20.39 -20.37 -22.18
C ASP A 258 21.82 -20.58 -21.65
N ARG A 259 22.14 -20.02 -20.48
CA ARG A 259 23.44 -20.10 -19.81
C ARG A 259 24.59 -19.53 -20.63
N ARG A 260 24.32 -18.66 -21.60
CA ARG A 260 25.38 -17.92 -22.28
C ARG A 260 26.08 -16.97 -21.30
N PRO A 261 27.40 -16.79 -21.39
CA PRO A 261 28.09 -15.87 -20.52
C PRO A 261 27.65 -14.42 -20.71
N ALA A 262 27.57 -13.67 -19.61
CA ALA A 262 27.27 -12.23 -19.62
C ALA A 262 28.48 -11.40 -20.09
N ALA A 263 29.07 -11.75 -21.24
CA ALA A 263 30.31 -11.14 -21.73
C ALA A 263 30.19 -9.62 -21.89
N GLY A 264 31.17 -8.89 -21.36
CA GLY A 264 31.24 -7.43 -21.40
C GLY A 264 30.19 -6.68 -20.57
N GLN A 265 29.26 -7.38 -19.91
CA GLN A 265 28.27 -6.76 -19.03
C GLN A 265 28.93 -6.29 -17.74
N GLU A 266 28.53 -5.12 -17.24
CA GLU A 266 28.99 -4.62 -15.95
C GLU A 266 28.36 -5.40 -14.81
N ILE A 267 29.19 -5.95 -13.92
CA ILE A 267 28.77 -6.58 -12.67
C ILE A 267 29.06 -5.61 -11.53
N GLU A 268 28.02 -5.26 -10.79
CA GLU A 268 28.12 -4.43 -9.60
C GLU A 268 28.53 -5.28 -8.39
N PHE A 269 29.66 -4.94 -7.79
CA PHE A 269 30.11 -5.46 -6.51
C PHE A 269 29.90 -4.40 -5.42
N SER A 270 29.36 -4.82 -4.29
CA SER A 270 29.30 -4.01 -3.07
C SER A 270 29.75 -4.88 -1.89
N VAL A 271 30.57 -4.31 -1.01
CA VAL A 271 30.95 -4.96 0.25
C VAL A 271 30.40 -4.13 1.40
N PHE A 272 29.70 -4.78 2.32
CA PHE A 272 29.15 -4.18 3.53
C PHE A 272 29.78 -4.81 4.77
N ASP A 273 29.96 -3.98 5.77
CA ASP A 273 30.43 -4.41 7.08
C ASP A 273 29.30 -5.03 7.93
N PRO A 274 29.60 -5.58 9.13
CA PRO A 274 28.60 -6.22 9.98
C PRO A 274 27.50 -5.29 10.51
N VAL A 275 27.67 -3.97 10.42
CA VAL A 275 26.66 -2.98 10.82
C VAL A 275 25.91 -2.40 9.61
N GLY A 276 26.18 -2.90 8.40
CA GLY A 276 25.50 -2.53 7.16
C GLY A 276 26.08 -1.31 6.46
N GLN A 277 27.25 -0.81 6.88
CA GLN A 277 27.94 0.27 6.18
C GLN A 277 28.63 -0.28 4.93
N ARG A 278 28.39 0.36 3.78
CA ARG A 278 29.08 0.01 2.53
C ARG A 278 30.54 0.45 2.59
N LEU A 279 31.45 -0.50 2.48
CA LEU A 279 32.90 -0.29 2.46
C LEU A 279 33.47 -0.16 1.05
N GLU A 280 32.88 -0.87 0.09
CA GLU A 280 33.35 -0.93 -1.29
C GLU A 280 32.16 -0.91 -2.25
N HIS A 281 32.33 -0.27 -3.41
CA HIS A 281 31.37 -0.25 -4.51
C HIS A 281 32.12 -0.10 -5.82
N SER A 282 32.00 -1.10 -6.69
CA SER A 282 32.74 -1.16 -7.94
C SER A 282 31.90 -1.81 -9.04
N LEU A 283 31.99 -1.27 -10.26
CA LEU A 283 31.45 -1.88 -11.48
C LEU A 283 32.60 -2.55 -12.23
N VAL A 284 32.51 -3.86 -12.44
CA VAL A 284 33.55 -4.64 -13.11
C VAL A 284 32.96 -5.33 -14.33
N PRO A 285 33.47 -5.06 -15.56
CA PRO A 285 32.99 -5.75 -16.75
C PRO A 285 33.36 -7.24 -16.67
N ALA A 286 32.40 -8.09 -16.99
CA ALA A 286 32.62 -9.52 -17.12
C ALA A 286 33.47 -9.83 -18.36
N SER A 287 34.39 -10.78 -18.21
CA SER A 287 35.15 -11.37 -19.31
C SER A 287 34.25 -12.08 -20.33
N ASP A 288 34.82 -12.52 -21.45
CA ASP A 288 34.12 -13.32 -22.48
C ASP A 288 33.48 -14.61 -21.93
N PHE A 289 33.96 -15.08 -20.78
CA PHE A 289 33.44 -16.26 -20.07
C PHE A 289 32.45 -15.91 -18.95
N GLY A 290 32.00 -14.66 -18.85
CA GLY A 290 31.02 -14.21 -17.87
C GLY A 290 31.60 -14.10 -16.46
N VAL A 291 32.93 -14.05 -16.32
CA VAL A 291 33.61 -13.97 -15.02
C VAL A 291 34.07 -12.54 -14.76
N ALA A 292 33.78 -12.02 -13.57
CA ALA A 292 34.33 -10.79 -13.03
C ALA A 292 34.92 -11.05 -11.63
N GLY A 293 35.96 -10.33 -11.26
CA GLY A 293 36.59 -10.43 -9.93
C GLY A 293 36.78 -9.07 -9.29
N LEU A 294 36.67 -9.02 -7.97
CA LEU A 294 36.95 -7.84 -7.16
C LEU A 294 37.94 -8.23 -6.05
N ASP A 295 39.01 -7.46 -5.95
CA ASP A 295 39.98 -7.51 -4.87
C ASP A 295 39.75 -6.31 -3.95
N PHE A 296 39.44 -6.58 -2.68
CA PHE A 296 39.15 -5.55 -1.67
C PHE A 296 40.05 -5.73 -0.45
N VAL A 297 40.73 -4.68 0.00
CA VAL A 297 41.57 -4.73 1.20
C VAL A 297 40.71 -4.46 2.42
N LEU A 298 40.56 -5.45 3.30
CA LEU A 298 39.84 -5.29 4.55
C LEU A 298 40.58 -4.29 5.46
N PRO A 299 39.91 -3.24 6.00
CA PRO A 299 40.56 -2.26 6.87
C PRO A 299 41.29 -2.90 8.06
N ALA A 300 42.38 -2.28 8.52
CA ALA A 300 43.18 -2.82 9.63
C ALA A 300 42.45 -2.75 10.98
N ASP A 301 41.48 -1.85 11.10
CA ASP A 301 40.58 -1.64 12.22
C ASP A 301 39.19 -2.28 12.01
N ALA A 302 39.08 -3.20 11.02
CA ALA A 302 37.83 -3.86 10.69
C ALA A 302 37.23 -4.62 11.89
N THR A 303 35.95 -4.36 12.14
CA THR A 303 35.19 -5.02 13.22
C THR A 303 34.98 -6.50 12.91
N TYR A 304 35.05 -7.35 13.93
CA TYR A 304 34.71 -8.76 13.80
C TYR A 304 33.23 -8.94 13.51
N GLY A 305 32.90 -9.82 12.57
CA GLY A 305 31.52 -10.16 12.24
C GLY A 305 31.37 -10.70 10.83
N GLN A 306 30.12 -10.79 10.39
CA GLN A 306 29.78 -11.21 9.04
C GLN A 306 29.75 -9.99 8.10
N TYR A 307 30.52 -10.07 7.03
CA TYR A 307 30.51 -9.11 5.92
C TYR A 307 29.65 -9.67 4.80
N THR A 308 28.99 -8.80 4.03
CA THR A 308 28.11 -9.20 2.92
C THR A 308 28.43 -8.48 1.63
#